data_AF-A0A2J7PTE4-F1
#
_entry.id   AF-A0A2J7PTE4-F1
#
_cell.length_a   1.000
_cell.length_b   1.000
_cell.length_c   1.000
_cell.angle_alpha   90.00
_cell.angle_beta   90.00
_cell.angle_gamma   90.00
#
_symmetry.space_group_name_H-M   'P 1'
#
loop_
_entity.id
_entity.type
_entity.pdbx_description
1 polymer ?
#
loop_
_entity_poly.entity_id
_entity_poly.type
_entity_poly.pdbx_seq_one_letter_code
_entity_poly.pdbx_strand_id
1 'polypeptide(L)'
;STDVCNTSQLLVFFRGFGDELNVTQELVSLHSMHGTTTGDDIFKEIQKTLTEYNLDWNRLQCVTVDGGKNMSSIKICLVGQITKTCEHAGISKPMFLHCVIHQQALCAKHVDMSSVLKPVISIVNFIRCHALNHRQFRSFLEDRDSELIYLTYYTAVRWLSCGKVLSRFFQLRNEIDILLTEKNHHEPLLSDTEVKITLFIYLIDLFELIKAFRAKLILLESQVKNCNFVHMLYRAELHKKGEAEFPSSFANLVISDLKEQFRKRFADLDASAQEISLFQNPFDCDAADVASQIQMEIIEVQKDKYRERNLIEFYKVLNSEQFSNLKKFACKFISIFGTTCLCEPTFPQMTYIKSKYGANLSDEHLK
;
A
#
# COMPACT_ATOMS: atom_id res chain seq x y z
N SER A 1 -0.80 13.11 -10.60
CA SER A 1 -0.79 12.48 -11.95
C SER A 1 -0.87 13.59 -12.98
N THR A 2 -0.47 13.40 -14.24
CA THR A 2 -0.96 14.27 -15.33
C THR A 2 -2.35 13.84 -15.81
N ASP A 3 -3.07 14.75 -16.47
CA ASP A 3 -4.25 14.50 -17.30
C ASP A 3 -3.91 14.41 -18.80
N VAL A 4 -4.94 14.37 -19.66
CA VAL A 4 -4.79 14.21 -21.11
C VAL A 4 -4.15 15.43 -21.79
N CYS A 5 -4.22 16.60 -21.16
CA CYS A 5 -3.61 17.84 -21.63
C CYS A 5 -2.19 18.04 -21.07
N ASN A 6 -1.66 17.04 -20.34
CA ASN A 6 -0.43 17.09 -19.56
C ASN A 6 -0.44 18.06 -18.35
N THR A 7 -1.59 18.64 -17.99
CA THR A 7 -1.71 19.39 -16.73
C THR A 7 -1.56 18.41 -15.57
N SER A 8 -0.84 18.81 -14.52
CA SER A 8 -0.72 17.96 -13.33
C SER A 8 -1.93 18.13 -12.42
N GLN A 9 -2.36 17.05 -11.79
CA GLN A 9 -3.58 16.96 -11.01
C GLN A 9 -3.23 16.51 -9.58
N LEU A 10 -3.59 17.34 -8.61
CA LEU A 10 -3.39 17.17 -7.16
C LEU A 10 -4.72 16.78 -6.52
N LEU A 11 -4.79 15.61 -5.88
CA LEU A 11 -5.95 15.17 -5.11
C LEU A 11 -5.68 15.38 -3.62
N VAL A 12 -6.54 16.11 -2.92
CA VAL A 12 -6.46 16.30 -1.46
C VAL A 12 -7.60 15.54 -0.79
N PHE A 13 -7.25 14.54 0.01
CA PHE A 13 -8.18 13.80 0.86
C PHE A 13 -7.95 14.22 2.31
N PHE A 14 -9.02 14.48 3.06
CA PHE A 14 -8.94 14.59 4.52
C PHE A 14 -9.52 13.35 5.18
N ARG A 15 -8.92 12.97 6.32
CA ARG A 15 -9.39 11.92 7.21
C ARG A 15 -9.44 12.51 8.62
N GLY A 16 -10.60 12.46 9.24
CA GLY A 16 -10.87 13.02 10.56
C GLY A 16 -11.72 12.06 11.39
N PHE A 17 -12.10 12.48 12.59
CA PHE A 17 -13.00 11.72 13.44
C PHE A 17 -13.99 12.67 14.13
N GLY A 18 -15.23 12.23 14.30
CA GLY A 18 -16.21 12.89 15.17
C GLY A 18 -16.03 12.48 16.63
N ASP A 19 -16.80 13.08 17.53
CA ASP A 19 -16.63 12.98 18.99
C ASP A 19 -16.68 11.53 19.55
N GLU A 20 -17.38 10.63 18.86
CA GLU A 20 -17.43 9.20 19.18
C GLU A 20 -16.26 8.37 18.60
N LEU A 21 -15.19 8.98 18.08
CA LEU A 21 -14.16 8.31 17.25
C LEU A 21 -14.73 7.67 15.96
N ASN A 22 -15.84 8.20 15.44
CA ASN A 22 -16.38 7.79 14.14
C ASN A 22 -15.54 8.45 13.04
N VAL A 23 -14.77 7.66 12.30
CA VAL A 23 -13.77 8.17 11.34
C VAL A 23 -14.43 8.55 10.02
N THR A 24 -14.32 9.81 9.64
CA THR A 24 -14.72 10.31 8.31
C THR A 24 -13.52 10.32 7.38
N GLN A 25 -13.74 10.05 6.09
CA GLN A 25 -12.71 10.22 5.07
C GLN A 25 -13.32 10.55 3.71
N GLU A 26 -12.90 11.66 3.13
CA GLU A 26 -13.51 12.25 1.94
C GLU A 26 -12.43 12.80 0.97
N LEU A 27 -12.77 12.87 -0.31
CA LEU A 27 -12.03 13.67 -1.30
C LEU A 27 -12.52 15.11 -1.15
N VAL A 28 -11.64 16.03 -0.80
CA VAL A 28 -12.02 17.39 -0.36
C VAL A 28 -11.72 18.44 -1.43
N SER A 29 -10.66 18.21 -2.22
CA SER A 29 -10.39 19.00 -3.43
C SER A 29 -9.59 18.23 -4.48
N LEU A 30 -9.80 18.62 -5.74
CA LEU A 30 -8.92 18.34 -6.86
C LEU A 30 -8.43 19.71 -7.38
N HIS A 31 -7.12 19.89 -7.54
CA HIS A 31 -6.56 21.11 -8.12
C HIS A 31 -5.76 20.82 -9.39
N SER A 32 -6.05 21.60 -10.42
CA SER A 32 -5.33 21.62 -11.69
C SER A 32 -4.05 22.45 -11.56
N MET A 33 -2.90 21.76 -11.43
CA MET A 33 -1.58 22.36 -11.29
C MET A 33 -1.03 22.81 -12.65
N HIS A 34 -1.17 24.10 -12.94
CA HIS A 34 -0.70 24.72 -14.18
C HIS A 34 0.76 25.21 -14.08
N GLY A 35 1.55 24.98 -15.14
CA GLY A 35 2.94 25.41 -15.21
C GLY A 35 3.89 24.52 -14.41
N THR A 36 3.99 24.73 -13.09
CA THR A 36 4.91 24.02 -12.20
C THR A 36 4.19 23.17 -11.15
N THR A 37 4.94 22.26 -10.53
CA THR A 37 4.45 21.32 -9.50
C THR A 37 5.42 21.25 -8.32
N THR A 38 6.05 22.37 -7.97
CA THR A 38 7.00 22.44 -6.85
C THR A 38 6.31 22.16 -5.52
N GLY A 39 7.11 21.91 -4.47
CA GLY A 39 6.56 21.75 -3.13
C GLY A 39 5.86 23.01 -2.60
N ASP A 40 6.18 24.18 -3.15
CA ASP A 40 5.56 25.45 -2.81
C ASP A 40 4.20 25.64 -3.53
N ASP A 41 4.13 25.27 -4.81
CA ASP A 41 2.88 25.27 -5.59
C ASP A 41 1.83 24.35 -4.93
N ILE A 42 2.25 23.14 -4.55
CA ILE A 42 1.38 22.15 -3.90
C ILE A 42 1.00 22.60 -2.47
N PHE A 43 1.90 23.26 -1.75
CA PHE A 43 1.60 23.81 -0.42
C PHE A 43 0.53 24.91 -0.47
N LYS A 44 0.58 25.79 -1.48
CA LYS A 44 -0.42 26.85 -1.68
C LYS A 44 -1.83 26.30 -1.89
N GLU A 45 -2.01 25.31 -2.77
CA GLU A 45 -3.33 24.70 -3.00
C GLU A 45 -3.86 23.93 -1.78
N ILE A 46 -2.97 23.36 -0.95
CA ILE A 46 -3.35 22.74 0.34
C ILE A 46 -3.76 23.83 1.36
N GLN A 47 -3.02 24.93 1.47
CA GLN A 47 -3.38 26.06 2.35
C GLN A 47 -4.72 26.69 1.94
N LYS A 48 -4.96 26.86 0.63
CA LYS A 48 -6.24 27.25 0.04
C LYS A 48 -7.36 26.29 0.46
N THR A 49 -7.18 24.98 0.25
CA THR A 49 -8.17 23.94 0.66
C THR A 49 -8.49 24.02 2.16
N LEU A 50 -7.47 24.15 3.02
CA LEU A 50 -7.68 24.29 4.46
C LEU A 50 -8.45 25.58 4.81
N THR A 51 -8.22 26.67 4.09
CA THR A 51 -8.95 27.94 4.26
C THR A 51 -10.41 27.81 3.80
N GLU A 52 -10.66 27.18 2.65
CA GLU A 52 -11.99 26.94 2.08
C GLU A 52 -12.88 26.09 3.01
N TYR A 53 -12.30 25.11 3.70
CA TYR A 53 -12.99 24.24 4.66
C TYR A 53 -12.87 24.71 6.12
N ASN A 54 -12.29 25.90 6.35
CA ASN A 54 -12.10 26.51 7.68
C ASN A 54 -11.40 25.59 8.70
N LEU A 55 -10.33 24.92 8.25
CA LEU A 55 -9.54 23.96 9.04
C LEU A 55 -8.19 24.55 9.45
N ASP A 56 -7.88 24.45 10.74
CA ASP A 56 -6.65 24.93 11.36
C ASP A 56 -5.54 23.86 11.30
N TRP A 57 -4.31 24.30 11.01
CA TRP A 57 -3.09 23.48 11.07
C TRP A 57 -2.87 22.82 12.43
N ASN A 58 -3.39 23.37 13.53
CA ASN A 58 -3.27 22.76 14.87
C ASN A 58 -4.03 21.42 15.00
N ARG A 59 -4.94 21.10 14.08
CA ARG A 59 -5.60 19.79 13.98
C ARG A 59 -4.83 18.77 13.16
N LEU A 60 -3.78 19.17 12.43
CA LEU A 60 -3.06 18.29 11.52
C LEU A 60 -2.15 17.31 12.27
N GLN A 61 -2.57 16.05 12.35
CA GLN A 61 -1.81 14.98 13.01
C GLN A 61 -0.87 14.21 12.09
N CYS A 62 -1.25 14.04 10.82
CA CYS A 62 -0.47 13.29 9.83
C CYS A 62 -0.66 13.84 8.42
N VAL A 63 0.42 13.80 7.62
CA VAL A 63 0.40 14.01 6.17
C VAL A 63 0.99 12.78 5.50
N THR A 64 0.21 12.11 4.65
CA THR A 64 0.71 11.03 3.80
C THR A 64 0.81 11.50 2.36
N VAL A 65 2.00 11.37 1.76
CA VAL A 65 2.30 11.82 0.40
C VAL A 65 2.69 10.65 -0.51
N ASP A 66 2.57 10.83 -1.82
CA ASP A 66 3.40 10.06 -2.74
C ASP A 66 4.86 10.56 -2.64
N GLY A 67 5.84 9.65 -2.73
CA GLY A 67 7.25 9.97 -2.52
C GLY A 67 7.93 10.80 -3.63
N GLY A 68 7.18 11.44 -4.52
CA GLY A 68 7.72 12.34 -5.54
C GLY A 68 8.64 13.41 -4.94
N LYS A 69 9.71 13.79 -5.65
CA LYS A 69 10.76 14.69 -5.14
C LYS A 69 10.22 16.01 -4.57
N ASN A 70 9.15 16.52 -5.17
CA ASN A 70 8.51 17.79 -4.83
C ASN A 70 7.64 17.68 -3.55
N MET A 71 7.32 16.45 -3.12
CA MET A 71 6.54 16.15 -1.92
C MET A 71 7.41 15.81 -0.70
N SER A 72 8.51 15.05 -0.90
CA SER A 72 9.22 14.34 0.18
C SER A 72 10.60 14.91 0.60
N SER A 73 11.20 15.84 -0.16
CA SER A 73 12.56 16.35 0.10
C SER A 73 12.64 17.53 1.09
N ILE A 74 12.91 17.20 2.36
CA ILE A 74 12.95 18.02 3.61
C ILE A 74 13.09 19.57 3.50
N LYS A 75 13.91 20.13 2.61
CA LYS A 75 14.21 21.59 2.59
C LYS A 75 13.25 22.46 1.76
N ILE A 76 12.74 21.94 0.63
CA ILE A 76 12.00 22.72 -0.39
C ILE A 76 10.67 22.05 -0.81
N CYS A 77 10.46 20.79 -0.43
CA CYS A 77 9.21 20.08 -0.72
C CYS A 77 8.01 20.52 0.14
N LEU A 78 6.81 20.01 -0.19
CA LEU A 78 5.59 20.16 0.60
C LEU A 78 5.80 19.85 2.09
N VAL A 79 6.39 18.69 2.42
CA VAL A 79 6.66 18.27 3.81
C VAL A 79 7.54 19.28 4.55
N GLY A 80 8.48 19.92 3.84
CA GLY A 80 9.31 21.00 4.36
C GLY A 80 8.55 22.30 4.62
N GLN A 81 7.62 22.69 3.73
CA GLN A 81 6.78 23.88 3.92
C GLN A 81 5.76 23.68 5.07
N ILE A 82 5.13 22.50 5.17
CA ILE A 82 4.24 22.15 6.30
C ILE A 82 5.02 22.16 7.62
N THR A 83 6.21 21.55 7.66
CA THR A 83 7.06 21.53 8.87
C THR A 83 7.35 22.96 9.37
N LYS A 84 7.83 23.86 8.50
CA LYS A 84 8.10 25.27 8.85
C LYS A 84 6.84 25.99 9.33
N THR A 85 5.69 25.74 8.70
CA THR A 85 4.41 26.35 9.07
C THR A 85 3.97 25.95 10.48
N CYS A 86 4.09 24.67 10.83
CA CYS A 86 3.84 24.20 12.20
C CYS A 86 4.85 24.79 13.19
N GLU A 87 6.14 24.81 12.85
CA GLU A 87 7.22 25.35 13.70
C GLU A 87 7.02 26.86 13.99
N HIS A 88 6.71 27.67 12.98
CA HIS A 88 6.42 29.12 13.16
C HIS A 88 5.16 29.37 13.98
N ALA A 89 4.18 28.48 13.94
CA ALA A 89 2.93 28.58 14.69
C ALA A 89 3.00 27.97 16.11
N GLY A 90 4.14 27.38 16.51
CA GLY A 90 4.29 26.68 17.79
C GLY A 90 3.49 25.37 17.88
N ILE A 91 3.10 24.80 16.75
CA ILE A 91 2.28 23.60 16.64
C ILE A 91 3.18 22.34 16.64
N SER A 92 2.73 21.27 17.29
CA SER A 92 3.40 19.97 17.25
C SER A 92 3.58 19.48 15.81
N LYS A 93 4.81 19.16 15.42
CA LYS A 93 5.14 18.67 14.08
C LYS A 93 4.31 17.41 13.72
N PRO A 94 3.58 17.40 12.58
CA PRO A 94 2.77 16.25 12.18
C PRO A 94 3.65 15.06 11.76
N MET A 95 3.07 13.84 11.83
CA MET A 95 3.69 12.65 11.29
C MET A 95 3.70 12.68 9.75
N PHE A 96 4.86 12.43 9.14
CA PHE A 96 4.99 12.37 7.69
C PHE A 96 5.22 10.93 7.23
N LEU A 97 4.38 10.44 6.31
CA LEU A 97 4.48 9.10 5.72
C LEU A 97 4.58 9.17 4.20
N HIS A 98 5.43 8.34 3.62
CA HIS A 98 5.35 8.00 2.19
C HIS A 98 4.34 6.85 2.05
N CYS A 99 3.25 7.08 1.30
CA CYS A 99 2.20 6.10 1.01
C CYS A 99 2.73 4.66 0.82
N VAL A 100 2.26 3.74 1.66
CA VAL A 100 2.72 2.35 1.73
C VAL A 100 2.56 1.61 0.41
N ILE A 101 1.48 1.82 -0.35
CA ILE A 101 1.30 1.20 -1.68
C ILE A 101 2.41 1.66 -2.64
N HIS A 102 2.72 2.96 -2.63
CA HIS A 102 3.77 3.51 -3.48
C HIS A 102 5.15 3.01 -3.03
N GLN A 103 5.40 2.89 -1.72
CA GLN A 103 6.62 2.25 -1.21
C GLN A 103 6.74 0.78 -1.69
N GLN A 104 5.68 -0.03 -1.55
CA GLN A 104 5.64 -1.43 -2.02
C GLN A 104 5.90 -1.53 -3.53
N ALA A 105 5.25 -0.67 -4.34
CA ALA A 105 5.47 -0.61 -5.78
C ALA A 105 6.91 -0.18 -6.15
N LEU A 106 7.56 0.65 -5.33
CA LEU A 106 8.96 1.03 -5.51
C LEU A 106 9.96 -0.05 -5.06
N CYS A 107 9.63 -0.85 -4.04
CA CYS A 107 10.38 -2.08 -3.73
C CYS A 107 10.31 -3.05 -4.92
N ALA A 108 9.10 -3.31 -5.43
CA ALA A 108 8.90 -4.21 -6.56
C ALA A 108 9.62 -3.75 -7.83
N LYS A 109 9.60 -2.45 -8.14
CA LYS A 109 10.34 -1.85 -9.27
C LYS A 109 11.87 -1.88 -9.13
N HIS A 110 12.41 -2.15 -7.95
CA HIS A 110 13.87 -2.24 -7.77
C HIS A 110 14.42 -3.63 -8.10
N VAL A 111 13.58 -4.68 -8.01
CA VAL A 111 13.94 -6.01 -8.53
C VAL A 111 13.60 -6.03 -10.02
N ASP A 112 14.61 -6.09 -10.88
CA ASP A 112 14.38 -6.25 -12.33
C ASP A 112 13.94 -7.68 -12.67
N MET A 113 12.68 -7.98 -12.39
CA MET A 113 11.99 -9.18 -12.85
C MET A 113 11.51 -9.04 -14.31
N SER A 114 11.93 -8.03 -15.08
CA SER A 114 11.33 -7.75 -16.39
C SER A 114 11.61 -8.83 -17.44
N SER A 115 12.68 -9.61 -17.29
CA SER A 115 12.95 -10.83 -18.08
C SER A 115 11.88 -11.92 -17.90
N VAL A 116 11.26 -11.99 -16.72
CA VAL A 116 10.15 -12.91 -16.42
C VAL A 116 8.81 -12.24 -16.71
N LEU A 117 8.61 -11.00 -16.24
CA LEU A 117 7.33 -10.31 -16.30
C LEU A 117 6.92 -9.88 -17.72
N LYS A 118 7.85 -9.61 -18.64
CA LYS A 118 7.49 -9.25 -20.03
C LYS A 118 6.74 -10.41 -20.73
N PRO A 119 7.28 -11.63 -20.78
CA PRO A 119 6.52 -12.82 -21.19
C PRO A 119 5.20 -13.01 -20.44
N VAL A 120 5.20 -12.96 -19.09
CA VAL A 120 3.98 -13.09 -18.26
C VAL A 120 2.86 -12.16 -18.74
N ILE A 121 3.19 -10.90 -19.01
CA ILE A 121 2.22 -9.88 -19.43
C ILE A 121 1.79 -10.08 -20.88
N SER A 122 2.72 -10.46 -21.77
CA SER A 122 2.49 -10.73 -23.19
C SER A 122 1.31 -11.69 -23.41
N ILE A 123 1.39 -12.89 -22.85
CA ILE A 123 0.39 -13.94 -23.16
C ILE A 123 -0.85 -13.87 -22.26
N VAL A 124 -0.78 -13.30 -21.04
CA VAL A 124 -2.01 -12.95 -20.29
C VAL A 124 -2.90 -12.06 -21.14
N ASN A 125 -2.31 -11.06 -21.81
CA ASN A 125 -3.04 -10.20 -22.74
C ASN A 125 -3.50 -10.98 -23.99
N PHE A 126 -2.67 -11.85 -24.59
CA PHE A 126 -3.08 -12.69 -25.73
C PHE A 126 -4.36 -13.49 -25.45
N ILE A 127 -4.47 -14.10 -24.27
CA ILE A 127 -5.64 -14.91 -23.87
C ILE A 127 -6.82 -14.04 -23.42
N ARG A 128 -6.58 -12.96 -22.65
CA ARG A 128 -7.65 -12.17 -22.03
C ARG A 128 -8.20 -11.03 -22.87
N CYS A 129 -7.43 -10.46 -23.81
CA CYS A 129 -7.92 -9.39 -24.70
C CYS A 129 -8.93 -9.91 -25.74
N HIS A 130 -8.86 -11.18 -26.12
CA HIS A 130 -9.71 -11.76 -27.15
C HIS A 130 -10.76 -12.71 -26.54
N ALA A 131 -12.03 -12.32 -26.63
CA ALA A 131 -13.16 -13.10 -26.09
C ALA A 131 -13.33 -14.49 -26.74
N LEU A 132 -12.68 -14.77 -27.88
CA LEU A 132 -12.56 -16.12 -28.42
C LEU A 132 -11.49 -16.94 -27.68
N ASN A 133 -10.26 -16.41 -27.57
CA ASN A 133 -9.14 -17.07 -26.89
C ASN A 133 -9.49 -17.42 -25.43
N HIS A 134 -10.12 -16.49 -24.70
CA HIS A 134 -10.56 -16.74 -23.33
C HIS A 134 -11.60 -17.87 -23.22
N ARG A 135 -12.52 -18.01 -24.18
CA ARG A 135 -13.51 -19.10 -24.19
C ARG A 135 -12.91 -20.43 -24.62
N GLN A 136 -12.03 -20.42 -25.63
CA GLN A 136 -11.30 -21.62 -26.06
C GLN A 136 -10.41 -22.15 -24.93
N PHE A 137 -9.66 -21.28 -24.25
CA PHE A 137 -8.83 -21.68 -23.12
C PHE A 137 -9.65 -22.18 -21.92
N ARG A 138 -10.82 -21.57 -21.64
CA ARG A 138 -11.73 -22.08 -20.61
C ARG A 138 -12.26 -23.48 -20.93
N SER A 139 -12.73 -23.73 -22.16
CA SER A 139 -13.15 -25.08 -22.59
C SER A 139 -12.02 -26.06 -22.38
N PHE A 140 -10.81 -25.74 -22.86
CA PHE A 140 -9.62 -26.58 -22.73
C PHE A 140 -9.25 -26.91 -21.26
N LEU A 141 -9.54 -26.02 -20.30
CA LEU A 141 -9.36 -26.31 -18.87
C LEU A 141 -10.44 -27.24 -18.31
N GLU A 142 -11.68 -27.06 -18.77
CA GLU A 142 -12.84 -27.89 -18.42
C GLU A 142 -12.71 -29.31 -19.04
N ASP A 143 -12.19 -29.42 -20.27
CA ASP A 143 -11.84 -30.67 -20.99
C ASP A 143 -10.63 -31.42 -20.39
N ARG A 144 -10.02 -30.89 -19.32
CA ARG A 144 -8.81 -31.42 -18.65
C ARG A 144 -9.00 -31.68 -17.15
N ASP A 145 -10.23 -31.60 -16.64
CA ASP A 145 -10.56 -31.73 -15.20
C ASP A 145 -9.73 -30.79 -14.30
N SER A 146 -9.41 -29.58 -14.79
CA SER A 146 -8.59 -28.63 -14.03
C SER A 146 -9.36 -27.97 -12.89
N GLU A 147 -8.79 -27.97 -11.68
CA GLU A 147 -9.36 -27.26 -10.51
C GLU A 147 -9.49 -25.73 -10.73
N LEU A 148 -8.82 -25.17 -11.74
CA LEU A 148 -8.82 -23.73 -12.05
C LEU A 148 -9.41 -23.44 -13.43
N ILE A 149 -10.67 -23.01 -13.45
CA ILE A 149 -11.45 -22.73 -14.67
C ILE A 149 -11.19 -21.37 -15.38
N TYR A 150 -10.33 -20.47 -14.86
CA TYR A 150 -10.02 -19.20 -15.55
C TYR A 150 -8.73 -18.49 -15.11
N LEU A 151 -8.27 -17.61 -16.02
CA LEU A 151 -7.19 -16.64 -15.81
C LEU A 151 -7.71 -15.24 -15.51
N THR A 152 -6.90 -14.46 -14.79
CA THR A 152 -7.22 -13.08 -14.44
C THR A 152 -6.21 -12.10 -15.03
N TYR A 153 -6.69 -10.87 -15.24
CA TYR A 153 -5.99 -9.82 -15.97
C TYR A 153 -4.86 -9.21 -15.13
N TYR A 154 -3.67 -9.06 -15.71
CA TYR A 154 -2.53 -8.43 -15.03
C TYR A 154 -2.77 -6.93 -14.82
N THR A 155 -2.54 -6.41 -13.60
CA THR A 155 -2.55 -4.95 -13.35
C THR A 155 -1.25 -4.50 -12.70
N ALA A 156 -0.50 -3.63 -13.39
CA ALA A 156 0.79 -3.10 -12.92
C ALA A 156 0.70 -2.21 -11.66
N VAL A 157 -0.52 -1.88 -11.22
CA VAL A 157 -0.79 -1.00 -10.08
C VAL A 157 -0.76 -1.77 -8.75
N ARG A 158 -1.11 -3.06 -8.74
CA ARG A 158 -1.33 -3.83 -7.51
C ARG A 158 -0.38 -5.02 -7.41
N TRP A 159 0.58 -4.95 -6.50
CA TRP A 159 1.49 -6.07 -6.18
C TRP A 159 0.74 -7.32 -5.69
N LEU A 160 -0.40 -7.13 -5.01
CA LEU A 160 -1.31 -8.23 -4.61
C LEU A 160 -2.05 -8.87 -5.78
N SER A 161 -1.96 -8.31 -7.00
CA SER A 161 -2.21 -8.98 -8.28
C SER A 161 -0.94 -9.03 -9.14
N CYS A 162 0.21 -9.36 -8.52
CA CYS A 162 1.54 -9.48 -9.16
C CYS A 162 2.43 -10.59 -8.54
N GLY A 163 2.40 -10.78 -7.22
CA GLY A 163 2.94 -12.00 -6.55
C GLY A 163 1.89 -13.09 -6.32
N LYS A 164 0.65 -12.77 -6.72
CA LYS A 164 -0.49 -13.67 -6.83
C LYS A 164 -0.62 -14.08 -8.31
N VAL A 165 -0.31 -13.15 -9.24
CA VAL A 165 0.45 -13.48 -10.49
C VAL A 165 1.73 -14.26 -10.11
N LEU A 166 2.33 -15.00 -11.04
CA LEU A 166 3.32 -16.07 -10.78
C LEU A 166 2.75 -17.30 -10.02
N SER A 167 1.54 -17.23 -9.45
CA SER A 167 0.89 -18.36 -8.79
C SER A 167 -0.10 -19.13 -9.68
N ARG A 168 -1.40 -18.74 -9.77
CA ARG A 168 -2.47 -19.64 -10.29
C ARG A 168 -2.11 -20.35 -11.57
N PHE A 169 -1.83 -19.64 -12.65
CA PHE A 169 -1.59 -20.37 -13.89
C PHE A 169 -0.18 -21.00 -13.98
N PHE A 170 0.79 -20.78 -13.06
CA PHE A 170 1.97 -21.68 -12.96
C PHE A 170 1.52 -23.11 -12.62
N GLN A 171 0.40 -23.26 -11.90
CA GLN A 171 -0.28 -24.54 -11.71
C GLN A 171 -0.78 -25.09 -13.06
N LEU A 172 -1.19 -24.23 -13.99
CA LEU A 172 -1.65 -24.51 -15.38
C LEU A 172 -0.53 -24.42 -16.45
N ARG A 173 0.74 -24.65 -16.10
CA ARG A 173 1.86 -24.37 -17.03
C ARG A 173 2.00 -25.31 -18.21
N ASN A 174 1.50 -26.53 -18.09
CA ASN A 174 1.55 -27.53 -19.15
C ASN A 174 0.42 -27.26 -20.17
N GLU A 175 -0.72 -26.85 -19.65
CA GLU A 175 -1.97 -26.52 -20.33
C GLU A 175 -1.78 -25.35 -21.31
N ILE A 176 -0.94 -24.39 -20.93
CA ILE A 176 -0.58 -23.25 -21.76
C ILE A 176 0.53 -23.57 -22.75
N ASP A 177 1.54 -24.36 -22.37
CA ASP A 177 2.60 -24.77 -23.31
C ASP A 177 2.00 -25.52 -24.51
N ILE A 178 0.97 -26.34 -24.26
CA ILE A 178 0.11 -26.95 -25.30
C ILE A 178 -0.63 -25.88 -26.12
N LEU A 179 -1.42 -24.99 -25.48
CA LEU A 179 -2.17 -23.94 -26.19
C LEU A 179 -1.26 -23.07 -27.08
N LEU A 180 -0.07 -22.72 -26.60
CA LEU A 180 0.88 -21.87 -27.34
C LEU A 180 1.56 -22.63 -28.47
N THR A 181 1.81 -23.92 -28.30
CA THR A 181 2.26 -24.80 -29.39
C THR A 181 1.18 -24.90 -30.48
N GLU A 182 -0.09 -25.12 -30.12
CA GLU A 182 -1.21 -25.14 -31.07
C GLU A 182 -1.45 -23.81 -31.80
N LYS A 183 -1.05 -22.67 -31.19
CA LYS A 183 -1.19 -21.33 -31.75
C LYS A 183 0.12 -20.75 -32.33
N ASN A 184 1.21 -21.52 -32.39
CA ASN A 184 2.55 -21.10 -32.81
C ASN A 184 3.08 -19.82 -32.09
N HIS A 185 2.85 -19.70 -30.77
CA HIS A 185 3.07 -18.48 -30.00
C HIS A 185 4.02 -18.67 -28.79
N HIS A 186 5.31 -18.92 -29.02
CA HIS A 186 6.27 -19.28 -27.97
C HIS A 186 6.66 -18.13 -27.00
N GLU A 187 6.20 -18.18 -25.74
CA GLU A 187 6.77 -17.47 -24.56
C GLU A 187 6.29 -18.16 -23.24
N PRO A 188 7.03 -18.13 -22.11
CA PRO A 188 6.65 -18.74 -20.81
C PRO A 188 6.27 -17.71 -19.72
N LEU A 189 5.45 -18.05 -18.72
CA LEU A 189 4.54 -17.09 -18.00
C LEU A 189 4.58 -17.20 -16.42
N LEU A 190 3.57 -17.26 -15.51
CA LEU A 190 2.08 -17.48 -15.44
C LEU A 190 1.43 -16.77 -14.19
N SER A 191 0.15 -16.99 -13.76
CA SER A 191 -0.65 -15.98 -12.98
C SER A 191 -2.05 -16.30 -12.25
N ASP A 192 -2.22 -15.87 -10.98
CA ASP A 192 -3.33 -15.14 -10.24
C ASP A 192 -4.85 -15.49 -9.95
N THR A 193 -5.27 -15.29 -8.66
CA THR A 193 -6.40 -14.46 -8.03
C THR A 193 -7.34 -15.13 -7.00
N GLU A 194 -8.13 -14.46 -6.12
CA GLU A 194 -8.23 -13.06 -5.57
C GLU A 194 -8.29 -13.15 -3.99
N VAL A 195 -8.91 -12.38 -3.08
CA VAL A 195 -9.90 -11.26 -3.03
C VAL A 195 -9.53 -10.22 -1.93
N LYS A 196 -10.50 -9.58 -1.22
CA LYS A 196 -10.41 -8.38 -0.33
C LYS A 196 -11.13 -8.60 1.03
N ILE A 197 -10.82 -7.81 2.07
CA ILE A 197 -11.77 -7.25 3.09
C ILE A 197 -11.05 -6.27 4.06
N THR A 198 -11.82 -5.36 4.70
CA THR A 198 -11.45 -4.37 5.76
C THR A 198 -10.42 -3.28 5.42
N LEU A 199 -10.81 -1.99 5.52
CA LEU A 199 -9.93 -0.83 5.24
C LEU A 199 -9.62 0.06 6.48
N PHE A 200 -10.20 -0.21 7.66
CA PHE A 200 -9.99 0.63 8.85
C PHE A 200 -8.92 0.13 9.83
N ILE A 201 -8.64 -1.18 9.86
CA ILE A 201 -7.52 -1.78 10.61
C ILE A 201 -6.19 -1.64 9.81
N TYR A 202 -6.28 -1.14 8.57
CA TYR A 202 -5.30 -1.33 7.52
C TYR A 202 -3.89 -0.73 7.78
N LEU A 203 -3.73 0.30 8.61
CA LEU A 203 -2.37 0.78 8.96
C LEU A 203 -1.66 -0.19 9.92
N ILE A 204 -2.37 -0.66 10.95
CA ILE A 204 -1.88 -1.67 11.90
C ILE A 204 -1.59 -2.96 11.15
N ASP A 205 -2.55 -3.43 10.35
CA ASP A 205 -2.38 -4.64 9.54
C ASP A 205 -1.22 -4.49 8.56
N LEU A 206 -1.07 -3.35 7.88
CA LEU A 206 0.06 -3.13 6.97
C LEU A 206 1.40 -3.09 7.70
N PHE A 207 1.49 -2.50 8.89
CA PHE A 207 2.74 -2.48 9.66
C PHE A 207 3.14 -3.89 10.11
N GLU A 208 2.19 -4.69 10.61
CA GLU A 208 2.44 -6.10 10.94
C GLU A 208 2.68 -6.96 9.70
N LEU A 209 2.02 -6.70 8.57
CA LEU A 209 2.30 -7.35 7.29
C LEU A 209 3.70 -6.99 6.76
N ILE A 210 4.16 -5.75 6.95
CA ILE A 210 5.52 -5.30 6.60
C ILE A 210 6.55 -5.96 7.51
N LYS A 211 6.33 -5.99 8.84
CA LYS A 211 7.17 -6.73 9.80
C LYS A 211 7.23 -8.22 9.44
N ALA A 212 6.08 -8.87 9.26
CA ALA A 212 5.98 -10.28 8.90
C ALA A 212 6.58 -10.59 7.52
N PHE A 213 6.48 -9.68 6.55
CA PHE A 213 7.15 -9.83 5.26
C PHE A 213 8.67 -9.67 5.38
N ARG A 214 9.17 -8.70 6.17
CA ARG A 214 10.61 -8.55 6.48
C ARG A 214 11.15 -9.77 7.22
N ALA A 215 10.41 -10.32 8.19
CA ALA A 215 10.74 -11.56 8.88
C ALA A 215 10.77 -12.77 7.91
N LYS A 216 9.80 -12.87 6.99
CA LYS A 216 9.81 -13.87 5.91
C LYS A 216 11.00 -13.71 4.98
N LEU A 217 11.38 -12.50 4.59
CA LEU A 217 12.60 -12.27 3.77
C LEU A 217 13.87 -12.74 4.51
N ILE A 218 14.01 -12.44 5.80
CA ILE A 218 15.15 -12.90 6.63
C ILE A 218 15.17 -14.44 6.71
N LEU A 219 14.02 -15.08 6.94
CA LEU A 219 13.91 -16.53 6.97
C LEU A 219 14.24 -17.17 5.62
N LEU A 220 13.71 -16.63 4.51
CA LEU A 220 13.94 -17.13 3.16
C LEU A 220 15.40 -16.94 2.72
N GLU A 221 16.04 -15.83 3.09
CA GLU A 221 17.48 -15.61 2.86
C GLU A 221 18.33 -16.65 3.60
N SER A 222 18.03 -16.88 4.88
CA SER A 222 18.69 -17.93 5.68
C SER A 222 18.45 -19.32 5.07
N GLN A 223 17.23 -19.61 4.63
CA GLN A 223 16.86 -20.88 4.01
C GLN A 223 17.64 -21.12 2.70
N VAL A 224 17.62 -20.16 1.76
CA VAL A 224 18.37 -20.28 0.49
C VAL A 224 19.88 -20.35 0.71
N LYS A 225 20.45 -19.63 1.69
CA LYS A 225 21.87 -19.76 2.08
C LYS A 225 22.25 -21.14 2.62
N ASN A 226 21.34 -21.79 3.33
CA ASN A 226 21.54 -23.12 3.91
C ASN A 226 21.05 -24.27 3.00
N CYS A 227 20.72 -24.00 1.73
CA CYS A 227 20.10 -24.95 0.80
C CYS A 227 18.84 -25.65 1.36
N ASN A 228 18.15 -25.01 2.31
CA ASN A 228 16.85 -25.41 2.80
C ASN A 228 15.78 -24.64 2.01
N PHE A 229 14.78 -25.32 1.50
CA PHE A 229 13.79 -24.72 0.60
C PHE A 229 12.36 -25.09 0.99
N VAL A 230 12.13 -25.46 2.26
CA VAL A 230 10.84 -25.98 2.76
C VAL A 230 9.65 -25.01 2.59
N HIS A 231 9.90 -23.70 2.49
CA HIS A 231 8.87 -22.70 2.20
C HIS A 231 8.84 -22.22 0.75
N MET A 232 9.75 -22.71 -0.11
CA MET A 232 9.71 -22.46 -1.56
C MET A 232 8.78 -23.48 -2.22
N LEU A 233 7.47 -23.26 -2.10
CA LEU A 233 6.40 -24.22 -2.45
C LEU A 233 6.64 -24.94 -3.78
N TYR A 234 7.04 -24.23 -4.84
CA TYR A 234 7.26 -24.83 -6.17
C TYR A 234 8.51 -25.70 -6.34
N ARG A 235 9.50 -25.67 -5.42
CA ARG A 235 10.62 -26.62 -5.49
C ARG A 235 10.12 -28.07 -5.33
N ALA A 236 9.04 -28.29 -4.59
CA ALA A 236 8.41 -29.60 -4.44
C ALA A 236 7.78 -30.14 -5.74
N GLU A 237 7.57 -29.30 -6.76
CA GLU A 237 7.15 -29.72 -8.10
C GLU A 237 8.34 -29.90 -9.06
N LEU A 238 9.29 -28.96 -9.08
CA LEU A 238 10.50 -29.06 -9.91
C LEU A 238 11.27 -30.37 -9.62
N HIS A 239 11.39 -30.72 -8.33
CA HIS A 239 12.08 -31.92 -7.88
C HIS A 239 11.36 -33.24 -8.24
N LYS A 240 10.07 -33.19 -8.63
CA LYS A 240 9.31 -34.33 -9.16
C LYS A 240 9.45 -34.50 -10.68
N LYS A 241 9.80 -33.43 -11.40
CA LYS A 241 9.98 -33.45 -12.88
C LYS A 241 11.43 -33.67 -13.34
N GLY A 242 12.41 -33.60 -12.43
CA GLY A 242 13.83 -33.75 -12.77
C GLY A 242 14.43 -32.52 -13.47
N GLU A 243 13.81 -31.36 -13.27
CA GLU A 243 14.25 -30.07 -13.85
C GLU A 243 15.47 -29.49 -13.09
N ALA A 244 16.04 -28.42 -13.63
CA ALA A 244 17.35 -27.88 -13.25
C ALA A 244 17.50 -27.45 -11.77
N GLU A 245 18.75 -27.34 -11.33
CA GLU A 245 19.12 -26.92 -9.97
C GLU A 245 18.49 -25.56 -9.61
N PHE A 246 18.00 -25.44 -8.37
CA PHE A 246 17.39 -24.20 -7.89
C PHE A 246 18.42 -23.06 -7.89
N PRO A 247 18.13 -21.89 -8.51
CA PRO A 247 19.10 -20.82 -8.74
C PRO A 247 19.35 -20.00 -7.45
N SER A 248 20.02 -20.62 -6.49
CA SER A 248 20.22 -20.13 -5.12
C SER A 248 20.99 -18.81 -5.05
N SER A 249 21.91 -18.57 -6.00
CA SER A 249 22.63 -17.31 -6.14
C SER A 249 21.69 -16.15 -6.52
N PHE A 250 20.87 -16.33 -7.57
CA PHE A 250 19.87 -15.35 -8.01
C PHE A 250 18.80 -15.10 -6.94
N ALA A 251 18.28 -16.17 -6.31
CA ALA A 251 17.31 -16.05 -5.23
C ALA A 251 17.88 -15.27 -4.03
N ASN A 252 19.13 -15.51 -3.63
CA ASN A 252 19.79 -14.75 -2.56
C ASN A 252 19.95 -13.26 -2.90
N LEU A 253 20.31 -12.92 -4.14
CA LEU A 253 20.39 -11.52 -4.59
C LEU A 253 19.02 -10.83 -4.48
N VAL A 254 17.98 -11.42 -5.10
CA VAL A 254 16.62 -10.87 -5.10
C VAL A 254 16.07 -10.68 -3.68
N ILE A 255 16.27 -11.67 -2.79
CA ILE A 255 15.79 -11.58 -1.40
C ILE A 255 16.58 -10.52 -0.60
N SER A 256 17.90 -10.44 -0.81
CA SER A 256 18.75 -9.43 -0.16
C SER A 256 18.37 -8.00 -0.58
N ASP A 257 18.16 -7.77 -1.88
CA ASP A 257 17.77 -6.47 -2.41
C ASP A 257 16.36 -6.08 -1.95
N LEU A 258 15.39 -7.01 -1.93
CA LEU A 258 14.07 -6.78 -1.35
C LEU A 258 14.16 -6.41 0.14
N LYS A 259 14.95 -7.14 0.93
CA LYS A 259 15.15 -6.87 2.37
C LYS A 259 15.70 -5.47 2.60
N GLU A 260 16.70 -5.06 1.82
CA GLU A 260 17.31 -3.73 1.94
C GLU A 260 16.40 -2.61 1.41
N GLN A 261 15.62 -2.83 0.35
CA GLN A 261 14.62 -1.86 -0.12
C GLN A 261 13.49 -1.67 0.89
N PHE A 262 12.95 -2.75 1.47
CA PHE A 262 11.95 -2.64 2.53
C PHE A 262 12.51 -1.92 3.77
N ARG A 263 13.74 -2.23 4.20
CA ARG A 263 14.40 -1.52 5.31
C ARG A 263 14.63 -0.04 5.02
N LYS A 264 15.07 0.32 3.80
CA LYS A 264 15.35 1.71 3.41
C LYS A 264 14.09 2.57 3.24
N ARG A 265 13.01 1.99 2.73
CA ARG A 265 11.79 2.74 2.37
C ARG A 265 10.89 2.93 3.59
N PHE A 266 10.55 1.85 4.30
CA PHE A 266 9.66 1.90 5.47
C PHE A 266 10.33 2.42 6.75
N ALA A 267 11.42 3.18 6.60
CA ALA A 267 12.15 3.82 7.70
C ALA A 267 11.32 4.92 8.40
N ASP A 268 10.31 5.46 7.73
CA ASP A 268 9.31 6.38 8.29
C ASP A 268 8.37 5.68 9.29
N LEU A 269 7.91 4.46 8.95
CA LEU A 269 7.17 3.60 9.88
C LEU A 269 8.07 3.05 11.00
N ASP A 270 9.30 2.64 10.70
CA ASP A 270 10.25 2.18 11.73
C ASP A 270 10.55 3.26 12.78
N ALA A 271 10.68 4.53 12.35
CA ALA A 271 10.86 5.67 13.26
C ALA A 271 9.64 5.94 14.17
N SER A 272 8.46 5.41 13.81
CA SER A 272 7.22 5.53 14.57
C SER A 272 6.83 4.23 15.30
N ALA A 273 7.68 3.19 15.22
CA ALA A 273 7.34 1.82 15.63
C ALA A 273 6.89 1.70 17.09
N GLN A 274 7.50 2.45 18.00
CA GLN A 274 7.19 2.44 19.42
C GLN A 274 5.82 3.07 19.72
N GLU A 275 5.49 4.20 19.08
CA GLU A 275 4.15 4.78 19.17
C GLU A 275 3.08 3.86 18.55
N ILE A 276 3.38 3.24 17.40
CA ILE A 276 2.44 2.31 16.75
C ILE A 276 2.21 1.08 17.65
N SER A 277 3.26 0.53 18.28
CA SER A 277 3.14 -0.59 19.22
C SER A 277 2.32 -0.22 20.46
N LEU A 278 2.52 1.00 21.00
CA LEU A 278 1.75 1.54 22.11
C LEU A 278 0.27 1.75 21.76
N PHE A 279 -0.02 2.16 20.52
CA PHE A 279 -1.39 2.27 20.02
C PHE A 279 -2.02 0.89 19.73
N GLN A 280 -1.23 -0.09 19.29
CA GLN A 280 -1.69 -1.47 19.07
C GLN A 280 -2.02 -2.21 20.38
N ASN A 281 -1.18 -2.04 21.41
CA ASN A 281 -1.30 -2.77 22.68
C ASN A 281 -0.79 -1.93 23.87
N PRO A 282 -1.60 -1.02 24.43
CA PRO A 282 -1.25 -0.26 25.64
C PRO A 282 -1.26 -1.11 26.92
N PHE A 283 -1.68 -2.38 26.84
CA PHE A 283 -1.75 -3.29 27.99
C PHE A 283 -0.45 -4.06 28.26
N ASP A 284 0.55 -3.93 27.38
CA ASP A 284 1.78 -4.75 27.35
C ASP A 284 2.98 -3.91 26.89
N CYS A 285 3.15 -2.73 27.51
CA CYS A 285 4.23 -1.78 27.26
C CYS A 285 4.80 -1.28 28.59
N ASP A 286 6.10 -0.98 28.64
CA ASP A 286 6.68 -0.35 29.83
C ASP A 286 6.22 1.11 29.92
N ALA A 287 5.61 1.47 31.05
CA ALA A 287 5.16 2.84 31.30
C ALA A 287 6.32 3.84 31.46
N ALA A 288 7.55 3.39 31.69
CA ALA A 288 8.73 4.25 31.64
C ALA A 288 9.11 4.68 30.20
N ASP A 289 8.84 3.82 29.22
CA ASP A 289 9.20 4.00 27.80
C ASP A 289 8.19 4.86 27.02
N VAL A 290 7.02 5.17 27.59
CA VAL A 290 6.01 6.02 26.95
C VAL A 290 6.16 7.50 27.34
N ALA A 291 5.65 8.41 26.51
CA ALA A 291 5.77 9.85 26.74
C ALA A 291 5.13 10.30 28.06
N SER A 292 5.78 11.20 28.80
CA SER A 292 5.45 11.55 30.20
C SER A 292 3.98 11.92 30.44
N GLN A 293 3.34 12.59 29.48
CA GLN A 293 1.92 13.00 29.56
C GLN A 293 0.90 11.85 29.49
N ILE A 294 1.31 10.61 29.20
CA ILE A 294 0.44 9.42 29.17
C ILE A 294 0.88 8.29 30.12
N GLN A 295 2.02 8.41 30.82
CA GLN A 295 2.54 7.33 31.68
C GLN A 295 1.54 6.89 32.76
N MET A 296 0.94 7.85 33.47
CA MET A 296 -0.08 7.56 34.50
C MET A 296 -1.37 6.97 33.89
N GLU A 297 -1.79 7.48 32.73
CA GLU A 297 -3.01 7.00 32.04
C GLU A 297 -2.83 5.54 31.56
N ILE A 298 -1.63 5.17 31.09
CA ILE A 298 -1.25 3.81 30.74
C ILE A 298 -1.22 2.89 31.97
N ILE A 299 -0.63 3.34 33.09
CA ILE A 299 -0.57 2.57 34.34
C ILE A 299 -1.97 2.21 34.85
N GLU A 300 -2.96 3.11 34.74
CA GLU A 300 -4.34 2.78 35.12
C GLU A 300 -5.04 1.87 34.10
N VAL A 301 -4.84 2.08 32.79
CA VAL A 301 -5.36 1.17 31.74
C VAL A 301 -4.86 -0.26 31.91
N GLN A 302 -3.60 -0.44 32.31
CA GLN A 302 -2.98 -1.76 32.50
C GLN A 302 -3.58 -2.57 33.66
N LYS A 303 -4.32 -1.94 34.58
CA LYS A 303 -4.99 -2.60 35.72
C LYS A 303 -6.41 -3.08 35.42
N ASP A 304 -7.05 -2.55 34.37
CA ASP A 304 -8.50 -2.65 34.18
C ASP A 304 -8.91 -3.66 33.08
N LYS A 305 -10.21 -4.02 33.08
CA LYS A 305 -10.82 -5.15 32.35
C LYS A 305 -10.97 -4.94 30.83
N TYR A 306 -10.28 -3.98 30.23
CA TYR A 306 -10.49 -3.64 28.81
C TYR A 306 -9.83 -4.60 27.81
N ARG A 307 -8.96 -5.51 28.27
CA ARG A 307 -8.18 -6.44 27.43
C ARG A 307 -9.00 -7.33 26.47
N GLU A 308 -10.31 -7.48 26.69
CA GLU A 308 -11.20 -8.33 25.88
C GLU A 308 -11.92 -7.59 24.73
N ARG A 309 -11.67 -6.28 24.53
CA ARG A 309 -12.38 -5.45 23.53
C ARG A 309 -11.62 -5.30 22.21
N ASN A 310 -12.34 -4.99 21.13
CA ASN A 310 -11.73 -4.47 19.91
C ASN A 310 -10.99 -3.15 20.23
N LEU A 311 -9.81 -2.94 19.64
CA LEU A 311 -8.95 -1.79 19.91
C LEU A 311 -9.67 -0.42 19.75
N ILE A 312 -10.53 -0.28 18.75
CA ILE A 312 -11.30 0.96 18.52
C ILE A 312 -12.43 1.11 19.56
N GLU A 313 -13.08 0.01 19.94
CA GLU A 313 -14.11 0.02 20.98
C GLU A 313 -13.51 0.35 22.35
N PHE A 314 -12.32 -0.17 22.66
CA PHE A 314 -11.54 0.19 23.84
C PHE A 314 -11.31 1.71 23.92
N TYR A 315 -10.70 2.31 22.89
CA TYR A 315 -10.44 3.76 22.89
C TYR A 315 -11.73 4.60 22.90
N LYS A 316 -12.83 4.10 22.33
CA LYS A 316 -14.17 4.73 22.46
C LYS A 316 -14.64 4.78 23.91
N VAL A 317 -14.61 3.66 24.64
CA VAL A 317 -15.22 3.53 25.99
C VAL A 317 -14.37 4.05 27.14
N LEU A 318 -13.09 4.40 26.92
CA LEU A 318 -12.30 5.12 27.93
C LEU A 318 -13.03 6.37 28.44
N ASN A 319 -12.90 6.68 29.73
CA ASN A 319 -13.40 7.94 30.29
C ASN A 319 -12.55 9.12 29.75
N SER A 320 -13.21 10.15 29.19
CA SER A 320 -12.52 11.28 28.54
C SER A 320 -11.84 12.27 29.51
N GLU A 321 -12.25 12.30 30.78
CA GLU A 321 -11.65 13.12 31.84
C GLU A 321 -10.39 12.44 32.40
N GLN A 322 -10.47 11.13 32.62
CA GLN A 322 -9.38 10.31 33.19
C GLN A 322 -8.28 9.98 32.18
N PHE A 323 -8.66 9.68 30.92
CA PHE A 323 -7.75 9.19 29.88
C PHE A 323 -7.62 10.20 28.73
N SER A 324 -7.53 11.49 29.07
CA SER A 324 -7.63 12.58 28.09
C SER A 324 -6.46 12.63 27.11
N ASN A 325 -5.24 12.24 27.55
CA ASN A 325 -4.05 12.30 26.71
C ASN A 325 -3.86 11.02 25.90
N LEU A 326 -4.23 9.87 26.46
CA LEU A 326 -4.29 8.58 25.79
C LEU A 326 -5.39 8.57 24.71
N LYS A 327 -6.54 9.23 24.94
CA LYS A 327 -7.51 9.48 23.86
C LYS A 327 -6.93 10.37 22.76
N LYS A 328 -6.29 11.51 23.07
CA LYS A 328 -5.65 12.37 22.05
C LYS A 328 -4.59 11.61 21.24
N PHE A 329 -3.79 10.77 21.92
CA PHE A 329 -2.83 9.87 21.29
C PHE A 329 -3.50 8.85 20.37
N ALA A 330 -4.55 8.17 20.82
CA ALA A 330 -5.33 7.26 19.97
C ALA A 330 -5.95 7.98 18.76
N CYS A 331 -6.51 9.18 18.95
CA CYS A 331 -7.04 10.03 17.89
C CYS A 331 -6.01 10.34 16.80
N LYS A 332 -4.76 10.68 17.19
CA LYS A 332 -3.63 10.84 16.26
C LYS A 332 -3.50 9.60 15.38
N PHE A 333 -3.38 8.40 15.96
CA PHE A 333 -3.17 7.17 15.19
C PHE A 333 -4.40 6.72 14.37
N ILE A 334 -5.61 6.92 14.88
CA ILE A 334 -6.87 6.66 14.15
C ILE A 334 -6.98 7.55 12.89
N SER A 335 -6.49 8.79 12.95
CA SER A 335 -6.51 9.74 11.83
C SER A 335 -5.47 9.45 10.72
N ILE A 336 -4.45 8.62 10.96
CA ILE A 336 -3.38 8.36 9.98
C ILE A 336 -3.92 7.66 8.73
N PHE A 337 -3.45 8.10 7.55
CA PHE A 337 -3.87 7.60 6.25
C PHE A 337 -2.71 7.04 5.40
N GLY A 338 -2.02 6.01 5.90
CA GLY A 338 -0.79 5.46 5.28
C GLY A 338 -0.91 4.87 3.87
N THR A 339 -2.08 4.90 3.21
CA THR A 339 -2.29 4.31 1.87
C THR A 339 -3.21 5.16 1.00
N THR A 340 -2.82 5.46 -0.24
CA THR A 340 -3.69 6.05 -1.27
C THR A 340 -4.73 5.04 -1.84
N CYS A 341 -5.19 4.07 -1.05
CA CYS A 341 -6.14 3.03 -1.48
C CYS A 341 -7.46 3.61 -2.01
N LEU A 342 -7.93 4.72 -1.42
CA LEU A 342 -9.14 5.41 -1.87
C LEU A 342 -8.92 6.33 -3.07
N CYS A 343 -7.67 6.61 -3.46
CA CYS A 343 -7.34 7.23 -4.73
C CYS A 343 -7.33 6.21 -5.89
N GLU A 344 -7.08 4.92 -5.61
CA GLU A 344 -7.08 3.85 -6.61
C GLU A 344 -8.41 3.59 -7.34
N PRO A 345 -9.62 3.80 -6.78
CA PRO A 345 -10.86 3.85 -7.57
C PRO A 345 -11.04 5.18 -8.31
N THR A 346 -10.54 6.29 -7.75
CA THR A 346 -10.64 7.62 -8.37
C THR A 346 -9.83 7.71 -9.66
N PHE A 347 -8.62 7.16 -9.74
CA PHE A 347 -7.80 7.22 -10.96
C PHE A 347 -8.45 6.50 -12.17
N PRO A 348 -9.04 5.29 -12.05
CA PRO A 348 -9.90 4.68 -13.06
C PRO A 348 -11.17 5.48 -13.34
N GLN A 349 -11.84 6.06 -12.35
CA GLN A 349 -13.03 6.91 -12.60
C GLN A 349 -12.67 8.14 -13.42
N MET A 350 -11.61 8.88 -13.05
CA MET A 350 -11.04 9.95 -13.88
C MET A 350 -10.71 9.44 -15.27
N THR A 351 -10.18 8.22 -15.42
CA THR A 351 -9.77 7.66 -16.72
C THR A 351 -10.96 7.14 -17.56
N TYR A 352 -12.06 6.75 -16.92
CA TYR A 352 -13.34 6.46 -17.56
C TYR A 352 -14.01 7.76 -18.03
N ILE A 353 -13.97 8.82 -17.23
CA ILE A 353 -14.42 10.16 -17.62
C ILE A 353 -13.59 10.67 -18.82
N LYS A 354 -12.24 10.56 -18.78
CA LYS A 354 -11.35 10.85 -19.93
C LYS A 354 -11.74 10.10 -21.21
N SER A 355 -12.38 8.93 -21.12
CA SER A 355 -12.81 8.13 -22.28
C SER A 355 -14.22 8.45 -22.77
N LYS A 356 -15.07 9.06 -21.94
CA LYS A 356 -16.49 9.33 -22.23
C LYS A 356 -16.76 10.81 -22.52
N TYR A 357 -15.99 11.71 -21.91
CA TYR A 357 -16.01 13.15 -22.13
C TYR A 357 -14.59 13.58 -22.54
N GLY A 358 -14.36 13.55 -23.86
CA GLY A 358 -13.08 13.98 -24.44
C GLY A 358 -12.94 15.50 -24.35
N ALA A 359 -11.78 15.94 -23.85
CA ALA A 359 -11.41 17.31 -23.51
C ALA A 359 -12.07 17.90 -22.24
N ASN A 360 -11.23 18.60 -21.46
CA ASN A 360 -11.55 19.57 -20.42
C ASN A 360 -12.35 19.08 -19.20
N LEU A 361 -11.65 18.37 -18.29
CA LEU A 361 -11.99 18.44 -16.86
C LEU A 361 -11.45 19.76 -16.30
N SER A 362 -12.29 20.79 -16.21
CA SER A 362 -12.06 21.95 -15.34
C SER A 362 -12.70 21.74 -13.97
N ASP A 363 -12.28 22.52 -12.98
CA ASP A 363 -12.77 22.46 -11.59
C ASP A 363 -14.31 22.64 -11.45
N GLU A 364 -14.98 23.17 -12.48
CA GLU A 364 -16.43 23.32 -12.56
C GLU A 364 -17.17 22.00 -12.86
N HIS A 365 -16.48 21.00 -13.43
CA HIS A 365 -17.06 19.72 -13.87
C HIS A 365 -17.10 18.64 -12.77
N LEU A 366 -16.70 18.98 -11.54
CA LEU A 366 -16.47 18.03 -10.43
C LEU A 366 -17.06 18.50 -9.08
N LYS A 367 -18.06 19.38 -9.12
CA LYS A 367 -18.88 19.78 -7.97
C LYS A 367 -20.22 19.06 -7.97
#